data_AF-A0A358TYI3-F1
#
_entry.id   AF-A0A358TYI3-F1
#
_cell.length_a   1.000
_cell.length_b   1.000
_cell.length_c   1.000
_cell.angle_alpha   90.00
_cell.angle_beta   90.00
_cell.angle_gamma   90.00
#
_symmetry.space_group_name_H-M   'P 1'
#
loop_
_entity.id
_entity.type
_entity.pdbx_description
1 polymer ?
#
loop_
_entity_poly.entity_id
_entity_poly.type
_entity_poly.pdbx_seq_one_letter_code
_entity_poly.pdbx_strand_id
1 'polypeptide(L)'
;MDMTKSFLAGEIDCMSYYLDFPYEVEKRYRKMVREDREYADLIYECLVEEGTDKFDDLSDAQFKRLIKKQYKYIQDVASEGFL
;
A
#
# COMPACT_ATOMS: atom_id res chain seq x y z
N MET A 1 -1.86 1.73 8.17
CA MET A 1 -0.97 0.98 7.24
C MET A 1 -0.35 -0.26 7.91
N ASP A 2 -1.01 -0.87 8.90
CA ASP A 2 -0.37 -1.94 9.69
C ASP A 2 -0.27 -3.26 8.92
N MET A 3 -1.23 -3.55 8.04
CA MET A 3 -1.17 -4.72 7.16
C MET A 3 0.07 -4.70 6.24
N THR A 4 0.39 -3.56 5.63
CA THR A 4 1.61 -3.40 4.83
C THR A 4 2.87 -3.58 5.68
N LYS A 5 2.88 -3.11 6.93
CA LYS A 5 4.01 -3.36 7.85
C LYS A 5 4.17 -4.85 8.14
N SER A 6 3.09 -5.56 8.48
CA SER A 6 3.11 -7.00 8.75
C SER A 6 3.55 -7.80 7.51
N PHE A 7 3.08 -7.45 6.32
CA PHE A 7 3.56 -8.05 5.07
C PHE A 7 5.07 -7.84 4.85
N LEU A 8 5.56 -6.61 5.03
CA LEU A 8 6.98 -6.31 4.88
C LEU A 8 7.84 -7.00 5.94
N ALA A 9 7.32 -7.19 7.15
CA ALA A 9 7.93 -7.98 8.22
C ALA A 9 7.92 -9.50 7.93
N GLY A 10 7.11 -9.96 6.97
CA GLY A 10 6.98 -11.37 6.60
C GLY A 10 5.96 -12.15 7.44
N GLU A 11 5.09 -11.45 8.17
CA GLU A 11 3.99 -12.04 8.94
C GLU A 11 2.79 -12.41 8.05
N ILE A 12 2.69 -11.78 6.87
CA ILE A 12 1.66 -12.02 5.85
C ILE A 12 2.39 -12.42 4.56
N ASP A 13 1.91 -13.46 3.88
CA ASP A 13 2.45 -13.87 2.59
C ASP A 13 1.91 -13.02 1.42
N CYS A 14 2.49 -13.18 0.23
CA CYS A 14 2.12 -12.36 -0.92
C CYS A 14 0.68 -12.56 -1.37
N MET A 15 0.15 -13.79 -1.31
CA MET A 15 -1.22 -14.08 -1.72
C MET A 15 -2.22 -13.45 -0.77
N SER A 16 -2.03 -13.60 0.55
CA SER A 16 -2.87 -12.94 1.55
C SER A 16 -2.80 -11.42 1.42
N TYR A 17 -1.62 -10.85 1.21
CA TYR A 17 -1.51 -9.40 1.02
C TYR A 17 -2.22 -8.92 -0.24
N TYR A 18 -2.02 -9.60 -1.38
CA TYR A 18 -2.67 -9.30 -2.65
C TYR A 18 -4.21 -9.31 -2.55
N LEU A 19 -4.77 -10.33 -1.90
CA LEU A 19 -6.23 -10.50 -1.82
C LEU A 19 -6.88 -9.56 -0.79
N ASP A 20 -6.28 -9.40 0.38
CA ASP A 20 -6.95 -8.74 1.50
C ASP A 20 -6.67 -7.22 1.57
N PHE A 21 -5.51 -6.76 1.08
CA PHE A 21 -5.10 -5.36 1.22
C PHE A 21 -6.01 -4.37 0.48
N PRO A 22 -6.39 -4.58 -0.80
CA PRO A 22 -7.26 -3.66 -1.52
C PRO A 22 -8.60 -3.45 -0.80
N TYR A 23 -9.20 -4.55 -0.31
CA TYR A 23 -10.45 -4.51 0.44
C TYR A 23 -10.33 -3.74 1.76
N GLU A 24 -9.22 -3.92 2.48
CA GLU A 24 -8.93 -3.19 3.73
C GLU A 24 -8.71 -1.68 3.49
N VAL A 25 -8.15 -1.31 2.33
CA VAL A 25 -8.01 0.09 1.91
C VAL A 25 -9.36 0.68 1.55
N GLU A 26 -10.16 0.03 0.69
CA GLU A 26 -11.48 0.51 0.27
C GLU A 26 -12.41 0.76 1.46
N LYS A 27 -12.43 -0.15 2.43
CA LYS A 27 -13.21 -0.01 3.67
C LYS A 27 -12.86 1.26 4.44
N ARG A 28 -11.58 1.65 4.46
CA ARG A 28 -11.09 2.81 5.20
C ARG A 28 -11.04 4.08 4.36
N TYR A 29 -11.09 3.98 3.04
CA TYR A 29 -10.84 5.08 2.12
C TYR A 29 -11.73 6.30 2.39
N ARG A 30 -13.05 6.11 2.58
CA ARG A 30 -13.96 7.22 2.93
C ARG A 30 -13.58 7.97 4.21
N LYS A 31 -13.00 7.27 5.19
CA LYS A 31 -12.51 7.88 6.42
C LYS A 31 -11.20 8.61 6.16
N MET A 32 -10.25 7.97 5.46
CA MET A 32 -8.96 8.57 5.11
C MET A 32 -9.16 9.88 4.33
N VAL A 33 -10.05 9.90 3.32
CA VAL A 33 -10.35 11.10 2.52
C VAL A 33 -10.89 12.28 3.34
N ARG A 34 -11.56 12.02 4.48
CA ARG A 34 -12.05 13.08 5.36
C ARG A 34 -10.96 13.66 6.26
N GLU A 35 -9.95 12.85 6.58
CA GLU A 35 -8.82 13.24 7.42
C GLU A 35 -7.76 13.94 6.57
N ASP A 36 -7.42 13.35 5.43
CA ASP A 36 -6.44 13.83 4.47
C ASP A 36 -6.69 13.16 3.10
N ARG A 37 -7.25 13.91 2.15
CA ARG A 37 -7.56 13.39 0.81
C ARG A 37 -6.31 13.03 0.03
N GLU A 38 -5.32 13.90 0.03
CA GLU A 38 -4.11 13.71 -0.78
C GLU A 38 -3.33 12.49 -0.28
N TYR A 39 -3.27 12.30 1.03
CA TYR A 39 -2.66 11.10 1.60
C TYR A 39 -3.47 9.83 1.30
N ALA A 40 -4.80 9.91 1.34
CA ALA A 40 -5.66 8.79 1.00
C ALA A 40 -5.47 8.35 -0.46
N ASP A 41 -5.40 9.32 -1.37
CA ASP A 41 -5.21 9.10 -2.81
C ASP A 41 -3.80 8.57 -3.08
N LEU A 42 -2.76 9.11 -2.43
CA LEU A 42 -1.39 8.62 -2.51
C LEU A 42 -1.27 7.14 -2.09
N ILE A 43 -1.92 6.76 -0.98
CA ILE A 43 -1.94 5.36 -0.52
C ILE A 43 -2.61 4.47 -1.56
N TYR A 44 -3.76 4.91 -2.10
CA TYR A 44 -4.52 4.13 -3.07
C TYR A 44 -3.70 3.92 -4.36
N GLU A 45 -3.19 5.00 -4.95
CA GLU A 45 -2.34 4.94 -6.15
C GLU A 45 -1.11 4.04 -5.93
N CYS A 46 -0.35 4.28 -4.86
CA CYS A 46 0.93 3.60 -4.67
C CYS A 46 0.81 2.13 -4.25
N LEU A 47 -0.16 1.78 -3.40
CA LEU A 47 -0.26 0.43 -2.85
C LEU A 47 -1.36 -0.42 -3.48
N VAL A 48 -2.36 0.17 -4.13
CA VAL A 48 -3.40 -0.55 -4.87
C VAL A 48 -3.04 -0.60 -6.36
N GLU A 49 -3.18 0.52 -7.07
CA GLU A 49 -3.04 0.59 -8.53
C GLU A 49 -1.61 0.27 -9.03
N GLU A 50 -0.61 0.86 -8.38
CA GLU A 50 0.81 0.66 -8.68
C GLU A 50 1.50 -0.31 -7.70
N GLY A 51 0.68 -1.04 -6.93
CA GLY A 51 1.11 -2.01 -5.93
C GLY A 51 0.47 -3.38 -6.18
N THR A 52 -0.65 -3.66 -5.50
CA THR A 52 -1.34 -4.97 -5.56
C THR A 52 -1.79 -5.35 -6.96
N ASP A 53 -2.21 -4.38 -7.79
CA ASP A 53 -2.72 -4.68 -9.14
C ASP A 53 -1.63 -5.17 -10.10
N LYS A 54 -0.35 -5.01 -9.72
CA LYS A 54 0.79 -5.56 -10.46
C LYS A 54 1.15 -6.98 -10.03
N PHE A 55 0.42 -7.60 -9.10
CA PHE A 55 0.77 -8.90 -8.54
C PHE A 55 0.91 -9.98 -9.61
N ASP A 56 -0.05 -10.10 -10.53
CA ASP A 56 -0.08 -11.14 -11.55
C ASP A 56 1.09 -11.04 -12.56
N ASP A 57 1.73 -9.88 -12.67
CA ASP A 57 2.85 -9.62 -13.57
C ASP A 57 4.23 -9.88 -12.94
N LEU A 58 4.26 -10.20 -11.64
CA LEU A 58 5.49 -10.20 -10.83
C LEU A 58 5.67 -11.52 -10.08
N SER A 59 6.93 -11.94 -9.91
CA SER A 59 7.25 -12.94 -8.88
C SER A 59 7.06 -12.36 -7.49
N ASP A 60 6.80 -13.20 -6.48
CA ASP A 60 6.72 -12.82 -5.05
C ASP A 60 7.86 -11.90 -4.60
N ALA A 61 9.09 -12.19 -5.04
CA ALA A 61 10.27 -11.40 -4.70
C ALA A 61 10.24 -10.02 -5.37
N GLN A 62 9.76 -9.91 -6.62
CA GLN A 62 9.57 -8.63 -7.29
C GLN A 62 8.42 -7.84 -6.66
N PHE A 63 7.32 -8.51 -6.36
CA PHE A 63 6.15 -7.93 -5.71
C PHE A 63 6.50 -7.34 -4.33
N LYS A 64 7.16 -8.12 -3.47
CA LYS A 64 7.62 -7.62 -2.15
C LYS A 64 8.57 -6.44 -2.26
N ARG A 65 9.45 -6.43 -3.28
CA ARG A 65 10.33 -5.27 -3.55
C ARG A 65 9.54 -4.04 -4.00
N LEU A 66 8.54 -4.22 -4.86
CA LEU A 66 7.66 -3.14 -5.31
C LEU A 66 6.91 -2.51 -4.14
N ILE A 67 6.20 -3.32 -3.35
CA ILE A 67 5.46 -2.83 -2.17
C ILE A 67 6.38 -2.12 -1.18
N LYS A 68 7.59 -2.65 -0.95
CA LYS A 68 8.58 -1.97 -0.08
C LYS A 68 8.99 -0.60 -0.61
N LYS A 69 9.21 -0.48 -1.93
CA LYS A 69 9.55 0.79 -2.58
C LYS A 69 8.41 1.80 -2.45
N GLN A 70 7.19 1.39 -2.76
CA GLN A 70 5.99 2.23 -2.68
C GLN A 70 5.71 2.67 -1.25
N TYR A 71 5.80 1.74 -0.29
CA TYR A 71 5.62 2.04 1.13
C TYR A 71 6.62 3.08 1.63
N LYS A 72 7.90 2.95 1.24
CA LYS A 72 8.92 3.94 1.58
C LYS A 72 8.60 5.31 0.96
N TYR A 73 8.22 5.35 -0.32
CA TYR A 73 7.85 6.59 -0.99
C TYR A 73 6.72 7.34 -0.26
N ILE A 74 5.67 6.62 0.15
CA ILE A 74 4.58 7.20 0.96
C ILE A 74 5.10 7.79 2.28
N GLN A 75 6.01 7.07 2.97
CA GLN A 75 6.60 7.55 4.22
C GLN A 75 7.45 8.81 4.01
N ASP A 76 8.25 8.84 2.95
CA ASP A 76 9.10 9.98 2.62
C ASP A 76 8.23 11.22 2.34
N VAL A 77 7.18 11.10 1.50
CA VAL A 77 6.22 12.19 1.24
C VAL A 77 5.50 12.65 2.51
N ALA A 78 5.02 11.72 3.33
CA ALA A 78 4.35 12.06 4.59
C ALA A 78 5.28 12.75 5.60
N SER A 79 6.59 12.52 5.52
CA SER A 79 7.58 13.17 6.39
C SER A 79 7.96 14.59 5.94
N GLU A 80 7.85 14.86 4.64
CA GLU A 80 8.10 16.18 4.05
C GLU A 80 6.87 17.10 4.17
N GLY A 81 5.69 16.52 4.41
CA GLY A 81 4.39 17.20 4.44
C GLY A 81 3.80 17.30 3.03
N PHE A 82 2.47 17.15 2.94
CA PHE A 82 1.74 17.47 1.71
C PHE A 82 1.76 18.99 1.52
N LEU A 83 2.14 19.45 0.32
CA LEU A 83 2.32 20.88 -0.04
C LEU A 83 0.98 21.63 -0.13
#